data_AF-A0A2N2HH38-F1
#
_entry.id   AF-A0A2N2HH38-F1
#
_cell.length_a   1.000
_cell.length_b   1.000
_cell.length_c   1.000
_cell.angle_alpha   90.00
_cell.angle_beta   90.00
_cell.angle_gamma   90.00
#
_symmetry.space_group_name_H-M   'P 1'
#
loop_
_entity.id
_entity.type
_entity.pdbx_description
1 polymer ?
#
loop_
_entity_poly.entity_id
_entity_poly.type
_entity_poly.pdbx_seq_one_letter_code
_entity_poly.pdbx_strand_id
1 'polypeptide(L)'
;PTRVETYHALFRMYTRVKKHDRAFQACAALVHLGDADLDEQMLYQQYRPEAGLRPTSALDEKDWAELYPLEHDANVRAVLEVIGPTAIAYRVAQLETSGKLPVLTAKTRQDPETSTVSAVRSLRWGSQVLRVPLPEIHVLPDLASGISAIQAQQPAIAVGKAVLSGRSVAELAFLVGRDLTYFRPEHRMLIYFPSMPELTALVTTAIRMALPGSAGAASLRDRALAEALEKGLDATGWERVRTAVQRVESSGSTIDLRGYVRSLEIAATRVGLLLSGDLPTAGKLLATDVREVAGLRAADRMRDLMPYAVSSPYASLRAKLGVEAM
;
A
#
# COMPACT_ATOMS: atom_id res chain seq x y z
N PRO A 1 8.44 -11.79 17.03
CA PRO A 1 8.65 -10.39 16.58
C PRO A 1 9.02 -9.40 17.70
N THR A 2 8.61 -9.59 18.96
CA THR A 2 8.87 -8.64 20.07
C THR A 2 10.00 -9.06 21.00
N ARG A 3 10.82 -10.04 20.59
CA ARG A 3 11.90 -10.58 21.41
C ARG A 3 13.09 -9.62 21.43
N VAL A 4 13.17 -8.78 22.45
CA VAL A 4 14.16 -7.69 22.60
C VAL A 4 15.60 -8.18 22.47
N GLU A 5 15.94 -9.37 22.99
CA GLU A 5 17.32 -9.90 22.93
C GLU A 5 17.79 -10.13 21.49
N THR A 6 16.84 -10.37 20.57
CA THR A 6 17.15 -10.51 19.14
C THR A 6 17.63 -9.19 18.55
N TYR A 7 16.98 -8.08 18.89
CA TYR A 7 17.35 -6.77 18.37
C TYR A 7 18.65 -6.26 18.98
N HIS A 8 18.88 -6.46 20.28
CA HIS A 8 20.19 -6.19 20.89
C HIS A 8 21.32 -7.02 20.26
N ALA A 9 21.06 -8.30 19.96
CA ALA A 9 22.04 -9.15 19.28
C ALA A 9 22.32 -8.67 17.85
N LEU A 10 21.28 -8.26 17.10
CA LEU A 10 21.42 -7.67 15.77
C LEU A 10 22.20 -6.36 15.81
N PHE A 11 21.90 -5.46 16.76
CA PHE A 11 22.65 -4.22 16.97
C PHE A 11 24.13 -4.50 17.19
N ARG A 12 24.48 -5.34 18.17
CA ARG A 12 25.88 -5.72 18.46
C ARG A 12 26.57 -6.33 17.25
N MET A 13 25.88 -7.21 16.52
CA MET A 13 26.42 -7.83 15.31
C MET A 13 26.70 -6.78 14.23
N TYR A 14 25.72 -5.93 13.90
CA TYR A 14 25.85 -4.93 12.85
C TYR A 14 26.88 -3.85 13.18
N THR A 15 26.99 -3.44 14.44
CA THR A 15 28.06 -2.54 14.91
C THR A 15 29.43 -3.18 14.72
N ARG A 16 29.60 -4.46 15.09
CA ARG A 16 30.88 -5.19 14.91
C ARG A 16 31.30 -5.30 13.44
N VAL A 17 30.34 -5.52 12.53
CA VAL A 17 30.61 -5.62 11.09
C VAL A 17 30.50 -4.28 10.35
N LYS A 18 30.42 -3.15 11.08
CA LYS A 18 30.34 -1.79 10.54
C LYS A 18 29.20 -1.57 9.54
N LYS A 19 28.04 -2.18 9.81
CA LYS A 19 26.80 -1.97 9.05
C LYS A 19 25.94 -0.92 9.77
N HIS A 20 26.34 0.35 9.67
CA HIS A 20 25.77 1.48 10.42
C HIS A 20 24.25 1.63 10.24
N ASP A 21 23.73 1.62 9.01
CA ASP A 21 22.28 1.71 8.76
C ASP A 21 21.49 0.58 9.42
N ARG A 22 22.00 -0.66 9.38
CA ARG A 22 21.33 -1.80 10.01
C ARG A 22 21.42 -1.78 11.53
N ALA A 23 22.51 -1.24 12.08
CA ALA A 23 22.62 -1.00 13.52
C ALA A 23 21.58 0.05 13.96
N PHE A 24 21.44 1.15 13.21
CA PHE A 24 20.40 2.15 13.43
C PHE A 24 18.98 1.55 13.38
N GLN A 25 18.69 0.71 12.38
CA GLN A 25 17.40 0.00 12.28
C GLN A 25 17.10 -0.87 13.50
N ALA A 26 18.10 -1.59 14.02
CA ALA A 26 17.96 -2.38 15.24
C ALA A 26 17.69 -1.50 16.46
N CYS A 27 18.38 -0.37 16.60
CA CYS A 27 18.11 0.61 17.65
C CYS A 27 16.71 1.20 17.55
N ALA A 28 16.23 1.53 16.33
CA ALA A 28 14.88 2.03 16.13
C ALA A 28 13.81 1.02 16.60
N ALA A 29 14.06 -0.29 16.40
CA ALA A 29 13.20 -1.35 16.92
C ALA A 29 13.22 -1.43 18.45
N LEU A 30 14.40 -1.31 19.09
CA LEU A 30 14.54 -1.31 20.54
C LEU A 30 13.88 -0.07 21.19
N VAL A 31 14.04 1.10 20.56
CA VAL A 31 13.37 2.35 20.99
C VAL A 31 11.86 2.21 20.89
N HIS A 32 11.35 1.63 19.80
CA HIS A 32 9.92 1.37 19.65
C HIS A 32 9.39 0.42 20.73
N LEU A 33 10.17 -0.61 21.10
CA LEU A 33 9.82 -1.57 22.15
C LEU A 33 9.99 -1.00 23.57
N GLY A 34 10.62 0.16 23.72
CA GLY A 34 10.90 0.78 25.02
C GLY A 34 12.05 0.12 25.80
N ASP A 35 12.93 -0.63 25.11
CA ASP A 35 13.97 -1.45 25.74
C ASP A 35 15.40 -1.05 25.32
N ALA A 36 15.54 0.05 24.56
CA ALA A 36 16.85 0.56 24.16
C ALA A 36 17.65 1.09 25.36
N ASP A 37 18.93 0.70 25.45
CA ASP A 37 19.87 1.27 26.42
C ASP A 37 20.32 2.70 26.04
N LEU A 38 21.20 3.30 26.85
CA LEU A 38 21.65 4.67 26.62
C LEU A 38 22.40 4.84 25.28
N ASP A 39 23.28 3.90 24.94
CA ASP A 39 24.08 3.97 23.71
C ASP A 39 23.19 3.78 22.47
N GLU A 40 22.26 2.83 22.55
CA GLU A 40 21.27 2.55 21.50
C GLU A 40 20.30 3.73 21.29
N GLN A 41 19.85 4.35 22.38
CA GLN A 41 19.04 5.58 22.32
C GLN A 41 19.82 6.73 21.68
N MET A 42 21.07 6.95 22.09
CA MET A 42 21.91 8.02 21.52
C MET A 42 22.14 7.82 20.02
N LEU A 43 22.46 6.58 19.60
CA LEU A 43 22.63 6.25 18.18
C LEU A 43 21.33 6.50 17.40
N TYR A 44 20.17 6.10 17.95
CA TYR A 44 18.89 6.36 17.32
C TYR A 44 18.63 7.88 17.17
N GLN A 45 18.85 8.67 18.22
CA GLN A 45 18.65 10.12 18.18
C GLN A 45 19.58 10.81 17.17
N GLN A 46 20.80 10.32 17.01
CA GLN A 46 21.77 10.85 16.05
C GLN A 46 21.30 10.69 14.60
N TYR A 47 20.64 9.57 14.27
CA TYR A 47 20.35 9.20 12.88
C TYR A 47 18.88 9.26 12.48
N ARG A 48 17.96 9.47 13.43
CA ARG A 48 16.53 9.58 13.11
C ARG A 48 16.28 10.73 12.10
N PRO A 49 15.44 10.52 11.08
CA PRO A 49 15.26 11.49 10.00
C PRO A 49 14.30 12.63 10.37
N GLU A 50 14.70 13.52 11.28
CA GLU A 50 13.85 14.63 11.76
C GLU A 50 13.36 15.56 10.63
N ALA A 51 14.26 15.89 9.70
CA ALA A 51 13.96 16.73 8.54
C ALA A 51 13.34 15.96 7.35
N GLY A 52 13.03 14.67 7.54
CA GLY A 52 12.64 13.75 6.47
C GLY A 52 13.81 13.21 5.66
N LEU A 53 13.55 12.12 4.94
CA LEU A 53 14.53 11.50 4.07
C LEU A 53 14.76 12.32 2.78
N ARG A 54 15.95 12.19 2.21
CA ARG A 54 16.30 12.77 0.91
C ARG A 54 16.75 11.67 -0.07
N PRO A 55 15.80 10.91 -0.63
CA PRO A 55 16.13 9.90 -1.63
C PRO A 55 16.86 10.51 -2.81
N THR A 56 17.91 9.84 -3.27
CA THR A 56 18.69 10.21 -4.46
C THR A 56 18.27 9.43 -5.71
N SER A 57 17.42 8.42 -5.52
CA SER A 57 16.84 7.61 -6.58
C SER A 57 15.36 7.32 -6.30
N ALA A 58 14.73 6.59 -7.22
CA ALA A 58 13.33 6.15 -7.11
C ALA A 58 13.25 4.64 -7.33
N LEU A 59 12.18 4.03 -6.81
CA LEU A 59 11.91 2.61 -6.98
C LEU A 59 11.62 2.27 -8.45
N ASP A 60 12.02 1.08 -8.87
CA ASP A 60 11.60 0.45 -10.10
C ASP A 60 10.70 -0.77 -9.83
N GLU A 61 10.22 -1.43 -10.88
CA GLU A 61 9.24 -2.51 -10.75
C GLU A 61 9.77 -3.73 -9.97
N LYS A 62 11.08 -4.04 -10.07
CA LYS A 62 11.67 -5.15 -9.32
C LYS A 62 11.83 -4.82 -7.84
N ASP A 63 12.04 -3.55 -7.49
CA ASP A 63 12.16 -3.12 -6.10
C ASP A 63 10.85 -3.33 -5.34
N TRP A 64 9.70 -3.26 -6.03
CA TRP A 64 8.40 -3.55 -5.43
C TRP A 64 8.24 -5.01 -4.97
N ALA A 65 8.96 -5.96 -5.58
CA ALA A 65 8.94 -7.35 -5.15
C ALA A 65 9.42 -7.53 -3.70
N GLU A 66 10.36 -6.70 -3.24
CA GLU A 66 10.91 -6.72 -1.87
C GLU A 66 9.94 -6.14 -0.83
N LEU A 67 8.92 -5.38 -1.27
CA LEU A 67 7.91 -4.80 -0.41
C LEU A 67 6.78 -5.78 -0.09
N TYR A 68 6.51 -6.74 -0.97
CA TYR A 68 5.47 -7.75 -0.73
C TYR A 68 5.95 -8.82 0.28
N PRO A 69 5.04 -9.37 1.09
CA PRO A 69 5.34 -10.59 1.85
C PRO A 69 5.44 -11.80 0.90
N LEU A 70 6.06 -12.88 1.36
CA LEU A 70 6.31 -14.09 0.54
C LEU A 70 5.01 -14.70 -0.01
N GLU A 71 3.91 -14.55 0.74
CA GLU A 71 2.58 -15.07 0.44
C GLU A 71 1.81 -14.24 -0.61
N HIS A 72 2.45 -13.27 -1.27
CA HIS A 72 1.80 -12.45 -2.29
C HIS A 72 1.47 -13.28 -3.55
N ASP A 73 0.18 -13.49 -3.79
CA ASP A 73 -0.31 -14.35 -4.88
C ASP A 73 -0.22 -13.66 -6.25
N ALA A 74 0.75 -14.08 -7.06
CA ALA A 74 0.97 -13.57 -8.40
C ALA A 74 -0.16 -13.93 -9.40
N ASN A 75 -0.91 -15.02 -9.16
CA ASN A 75 -2.02 -15.41 -10.02
C ASN A 75 -3.25 -14.54 -9.75
N VAL A 76 -3.55 -14.24 -8.48
CA VAL A 76 -4.59 -13.27 -8.11
C VAL A 76 -4.25 -11.90 -8.70
N ARG A 77 -2.99 -11.46 -8.57
CA ARG A 77 -2.51 -10.22 -9.18
C ARG A 77 -2.78 -10.18 -10.68
N ALA A 78 -2.42 -11.25 -11.40
CA ALA A 78 -2.58 -11.34 -12.84
C ALA A 78 -4.05 -11.26 -13.27
N VAL A 79 -4.97 -11.91 -12.55
CA VAL A 79 -6.42 -11.80 -12.82
C VAL A 79 -6.90 -10.38 -12.61
N LEU A 80 -6.55 -9.76 -11.48
CA LEU A 80 -6.99 -8.40 -11.13
C LEU A 80 -6.42 -7.34 -12.07
N GLU A 81 -5.19 -7.50 -12.54
CA GLU A 81 -4.56 -6.61 -13.52
C GLU A 81 -5.34 -6.60 -14.84
N VAL A 82 -5.79 -7.76 -15.30
CA VAL A 82 -6.52 -7.90 -16.56
C VAL A 82 -7.95 -7.36 -16.47
N ILE A 83 -8.70 -7.75 -15.44
CA ILE A 83 -10.10 -7.29 -15.29
C ILE A 83 -10.19 -5.86 -14.75
N GLY A 84 -9.08 -5.34 -14.23
CA GLY A 84 -8.98 -4.11 -13.46
C GLY A 84 -9.61 -2.89 -14.11
N PRO A 85 -9.12 -2.47 -15.29
CA PRO A 85 -9.61 -1.29 -15.98
C PRO A 85 -11.12 -1.33 -16.23
N THR A 86 -11.63 -2.47 -16.73
CA THR A 86 -13.05 -2.65 -17.05
C THR A 86 -13.93 -2.65 -15.81
N ALA A 87 -13.53 -3.34 -14.74
CA ALA A 87 -14.29 -3.37 -13.49
C ALA A 87 -14.34 -2.00 -12.80
N ILE A 88 -13.25 -1.23 -12.85
CA ILE A 88 -13.19 0.13 -12.32
C ILE A 88 -14.14 1.03 -13.13
N ALA A 89 -14.08 1.00 -14.47
CA ALA A 89 -14.98 1.78 -15.32
C ALA A 89 -16.46 1.46 -15.04
N TYR A 90 -16.79 0.17 -14.89
CA TYR A 90 -18.13 -0.27 -14.49
C TYR A 90 -18.55 0.31 -13.14
N ARG A 91 -17.69 0.22 -12.11
CA ARG A 91 -17.99 0.74 -10.77
C ARG A 91 -18.22 2.24 -10.79
N VAL A 92 -17.41 2.98 -11.54
CA VAL A 92 -17.55 4.43 -11.66
C VAL A 92 -18.87 4.80 -12.31
N ALA A 93 -19.23 4.17 -13.43
CA ALA A 93 -20.52 4.40 -14.10
C ALA A 93 -21.72 4.05 -13.20
N GLN A 94 -21.59 2.99 -12.39
CA GLN A 94 -22.61 2.60 -11.41
C GLN A 94 -22.79 3.67 -10.31
N LEU A 95 -21.69 4.21 -9.77
CA LEU A 95 -21.72 5.28 -8.76
C LEU A 95 -22.30 6.57 -9.32
N GLU A 96 -21.95 6.90 -10.56
CA GLU A 96 -22.49 8.07 -11.27
C GLU A 96 -24.00 7.96 -11.48
N THR A 97 -24.47 6.84 -12.04
CA THR A 97 -25.90 6.59 -12.28
C THR A 97 -26.72 6.58 -10.99
N SER A 98 -26.13 6.14 -9.88
CA SER A 98 -26.79 6.12 -8.57
C SER A 98 -26.66 7.42 -7.79
N GLY A 99 -26.00 8.45 -8.33
CA GLY A 99 -25.76 9.73 -7.64
C GLY A 99 -24.86 9.61 -6.41
N LYS A 100 -24.07 8.55 -6.31
CA LYS A 100 -23.16 8.26 -5.19
C LYS A 100 -21.70 8.58 -5.48
N LEU A 101 -21.39 8.99 -6.71
CA LEU A 101 -20.05 9.42 -7.06
C LEU A 101 -19.69 10.72 -6.30
N PRO A 102 -18.59 10.76 -5.52
CA PRO A 102 -18.13 11.95 -4.85
C PRO A 102 -17.96 13.15 -5.79
N VAL A 103 -18.50 14.30 -5.40
CA VAL A 103 -18.38 15.54 -6.17
C VAL A 103 -17.08 16.24 -5.82
N LEU A 104 -16.10 16.14 -6.72
CA LEU A 104 -14.81 16.82 -6.63
C LEU A 104 -14.86 18.13 -7.43
N THR A 105 -14.47 19.25 -6.81
CA THR A 105 -14.55 20.57 -7.44
C THR A 105 -13.18 21.21 -7.60
N ALA A 106 -13.04 22.09 -8.60
CA ALA A 106 -11.82 22.87 -8.82
C ALA A 106 -11.39 23.69 -7.59
N LYS A 107 -12.33 24.09 -6.72
CA LYS A 107 -12.03 24.83 -5.47
C LYS A 107 -11.25 24.00 -4.46
N THR A 108 -11.53 22.70 -4.41
CA THR A 108 -10.88 21.75 -3.48
C THR A 108 -9.59 21.16 -4.05
N ARG A 109 -9.44 21.20 -5.38
CA ARG A 109 -8.28 20.68 -6.10
C ARG A 109 -7.04 21.49 -5.73
N GLN A 110 -5.92 20.80 -5.56
CA GLN A 110 -4.62 21.39 -5.29
C GLN A 110 -3.70 21.18 -6.48
N ASP A 111 -2.91 22.20 -6.79
CA ASP A 111 -1.78 22.07 -7.70
C ASP A 111 -0.54 21.61 -6.90
N PRO A 112 -0.02 20.39 -7.14
CA PRO A 112 1.13 19.87 -6.41
C PRO A 112 2.44 20.63 -6.65
N GLU A 113 2.54 21.40 -7.73
CA GLU A 113 3.72 22.22 -8.04
C GLU A 113 3.79 23.48 -7.20
N THR A 114 2.64 24.11 -6.93
CA THR A 114 2.55 25.43 -6.30
C THR A 114 1.96 25.41 -4.88
N SER A 115 1.37 24.29 -4.45
CA SER A 115 0.74 24.20 -3.13
C SER A 115 1.74 24.31 -1.98
N THR A 116 1.39 25.13 -0.98
CA THR A 116 2.14 25.27 0.27
C THR A 116 1.77 24.22 1.31
N VAL A 117 0.71 23.43 1.07
CA VAL A 117 0.23 22.41 2.00
C VAL A 117 1.23 21.25 2.08
N SER A 118 1.80 21.01 3.25
CA SER A 118 2.85 19.99 3.43
C SER A 118 2.42 18.58 3.03
N ALA A 119 1.16 18.20 3.28
CA ALA A 119 0.64 16.89 2.82
C ALA A 119 0.59 16.77 1.29
N VAL A 120 0.24 17.84 0.58
CA VAL A 120 0.21 17.89 -0.90
C VAL A 120 1.63 17.74 -1.46
N ARG A 121 2.58 18.49 -0.91
CA ARG A 121 4.01 18.37 -1.28
C ARG A 121 4.56 16.97 -0.98
N SER A 122 4.14 16.37 0.13
CA SER A 122 4.55 15.00 0.51
C SER A 122 3.97 13.95 -0.45
N LEU A 123 2.73 14.10 -0.92
CA LEU A 123 2.13 13.21 -1.92
C LEU A 123 2.88 13.27 -3.25
N ARG A 124 3.25 14.48 -3.70
CA ARG A 124 4.07 14.67 -4.90
C ARG A 124 5.45 14.03 -4.74
N TRP A 125 6.13 14.30 -3.63
CA TRP A 125 7.44 13.70 -3.34
C TRP A 125 7.34 12.16 -3.29
N GLY A 126 6.35 11.63 -2.58
CA GLY A 126 6.14 10.19 -2.46
C GLY A 126 5.85 9.54 -3.82
N SER A 127 5.05 10.17 -4.69
CA SER A 127 4.74 9.60 -6.01
C SER A 127 5.98 9.51 -6.91
N GLN A 128 6.88 10.50 -6.82
CA GLN A 128 8.16 10.50 -7.53
C GLN A 128 9.10 9.40 -7.02
N VAL A 129 9.25 9.27 -5.71
CA VAL A 129 10.11 8.23 -5.09
C VAL A 129 9.60 6.84 -5.39
N LEU A 130 8.27 6.64 -5.36
CA LEU A 130 7.64 5.34 -5.57
C LEU A 130 7.38 4.98 -7.04
N ARG A 131 7.56 5.95 -7.96
CA ARG A 131 7.13 5.88 -9.36
C ARG A 131 5.68 5.44 -9.55
N VAL A 132 4.81 5.95 -8.68
CA VAL A 132 3.37 5.73 -8.78
C VAL A 132 2.74 6.96 -9.45
N PRO A 133 1.77 6.79 -10.37
CA PRO A 133 1.05 7.94 -10.93
C PRO A 133 0.44 8.80 -9.82
N LEU A 134 0.74 10.10 -9.83
CA LEU A 134 0.19 11.03 -8.86
C LEU A 134 -1.32 11.21 -9.12
N PRO A 135 -2.21 10.79 -8.20
CA PRO A 135 -3.64 11.07 -8.34
C PRO A 135 -3.93 12.56 -8.19
N GLU A 136 -5.11 13.00 -8.65
CA GLU A 136 -5.60 14.34 -8.37
C GLU A 136 -5.73 14.55 -6.87
N ILE A 137 -5.19 15.66 -6.36
CA ILE A 137 -5.17 15.93 -4.93
C ILE A 137 -6.26 16.94 -4.59
N HIS A 138 -7.10 16.59 -3.61
CA HIS A 138 -8.14 17.46 -3.08
C HIS A 138 -7.93 17.69 -1.59
N VAL A 139 -8.09 18.92 -1.13
CA VAL A 139 -8.16 19.22 0.31
C VAL A 139 -9.63 19.33 0.71
N LEU A 140 -10.06 18.43 1.58
CA LEU A 140 -11.44 18.31 2.06
C LEU A 140 -11.44 18.43 3.60
N PRO A 141 -11.60 19.63 4.17
CA PRO A 141 -11.49 19.84 5.62
C PRO A 141 -12.47 19.01 6.46
N ASP A 142 -13.64 18.70 5.91
CA ASP A 142 -14.69 17.91 6.58
C ASP A 142 -14.43 16.40 6.54
N LEU A 143 -13.38 15.96 5.83
CA LEU A 143 -12.99 14.56 5.81
C LEU A 143 -12.40 14.16 7.17
N ALA A 144 -13.06 13.21 7.85
CA ALA A 144 -12.63 12.69 9.14
C ALA A 144 -11.29 11.95 9.06
N SER A 145 -11.03 11.24 7.96
CA SER A 145 -9.74 10.57 7.71
C SER A 145 -8.65 11.56 7.31
N GLY A 146 -7.40 11.24 7.64
CA GLY A 146 -6.25 12.05 7.24
C GLY A 146 -6.02 12.06 5.73
N ILE A 147 -5.75 10.89 5.15
CA ILE A 147 -5.60 10.72 3.70
C ILE A 147 -6.54 9.60 3.27
N SER A 148 -7.28 9.79 2.18
CA SER A 148 -8.16 8.76 1.63
C SER A 148 -8.14 8.78 0.11
N ALA A 149 -8.00 7.60 -0.51
CA ALA A 149 -8.32 7.43 -1.91
C ALA A 149 -9.82 7.68 -2.14
N ILE A 150 -10.17 8.27 -3.28
CA ILE A 150 -11.54 8.62 -3.64
C ILE A 150 -11.97 7.82 -4.86
N GLN A 151 -13.15 7.21 -4.79
CA GLN A 151 -13.79 6.58 -5.94
C GLN A 151 -14.25 7.68 -6.90
N ALA A 152 -13.44 8.01 -7.90
CA ALA A 152 -13.73 9.06 -8.86
C ALA A 152 -13.42 8.60 -10.29
N GLN A 153 -13.93 9.35 -11.27
CA GLN A 153 -13.68 9.14 -12.71
C GLN A 153 -12.18 9.14 -13.01
N GLN A 154 -11.47 10.14 -12.49
CA GLN A 154 -10.01 10.18 -12.49
C GLN A 154 -9.50 9.72 -11.12
N PRO A 155 -8.35 9.02 -11.04
CA PRO A 155 -7.77 8.66 -9.76
C PRO A 155 -7.55 9.90 -8.91
N ALA A 156 -8.18 9.94 -7.73
CA ALA A 156 -8.14 11.09 -6.84
C ALA A 156 -7.87 10.67 -5.40
N ILE A 157 -7.22 11.56 -4.66
CA ILE A 157 -6.91 11.41 -3.24
C ILE A 157 -7.35 12.67 -2.50
N ALA A 158 -7.98 12.48 -1.35
CA ALA A 158 -8.40 13.57 -0.47
C ALA A 158 -7.52 13.66 0.76
N VAL A 159 -7.21 14.89 1.15
CA VAL A 159 -6.45 15.28 2.32
C VAL A 159 -7.41 15.97 3.29
N GLY A 160 -7.66 15.31 4.42
CA GLY A 160 -8.52 15.79 5.50
C GLY A 160 -7.76 16.59 6.55
N LYS A 161 -8.51 17.23 7.45
CA LYS A 161 -7.98 18.15 8.47
C LYS A 161 -6.88 17.53 9.34
N ALA A 162 -6.95 16.23 9.62
CA ALA A 162 -6.04 15.51 10.52
C ALA A 162 -4.57 15.43 10.04
N VAL A 163 -4.29 15.82 8.79
CA VAL A 163 -2.94 15.86 8.21
C VAL A 163 -2.58 17.24 7.63
N LEU A 164 -3.43 18.25 7.81
CA LEU A 164 -3.13 19.63 7.37
C LEU A 164 -2.20 20.37 8.33
N SER A 165 -2.14 19.96 9.60
CA SER A 165 -1.25 20.55 10.61
C SER A 165 -0.84 19.51 11.66
N GLY A 166 0.19 19.85 12.44
CA GLY A 166 0.62 19.05 13.60
C GLY A 166 1.32 17.73 13.28
N ARG A 167 1.54 17.41 11.99
CA ARG A 167 2.29 16.23 11.56
C ARG A 167 3.73 16.55 11.26
N SER A 168 4.65 15.69 11.69
CA SER A 168 6.05 15.78 11.28
C SER A 168 6.23 15.37 9.81
N VAL A 169 7.39 15.68 9.23
CA VAL A 169 7.72 15.25 7.85
C VAL A 169 7.74 13.73 7.75
N ALA A 170 8.32 13.03 8.73
CA ALA A 170 8.35 11.57 8.77
C ALA A 170 6.95 10.96 8.93
N GLU A 171 6.06 11.58 9.71
CA GLU A 171 4.68 11.13 9.84
C GLU A 171 3.91 11.28 8.53
N LEU A 172 4.05 12.42 7.84
CA LEU A 172 3.45 12.62 6.53
C LEU A 172 4.01 11.62 5.51
N ALA A 173 5.33 11.40 5.49
CA ALA A 173 5.99 10.43 4.61
C ALA A 173 5.43 9.01 4.76
N PHE A 174 5.20 8.57 6.01
CA PHE A 174 4.56 7.27 6.28
C PHE A 174 3.16 7.20 5.68
N LEU A 175 2.32 8.19 5.98
CA LEU A 175 0.92 8.21 5.54
C LEU A 175 0.82 8.25 4.01
N VAL A 176 1.57 9.14 3.35
CA VAL A 176 1.54 9.25 1.88
C VAL A 176 2.07 7.99 1.21
N GLY A 177 3.14 7.37 1.73
CA GLY A 177 3.68 6.15 1.14
C GLY A 177 2.67 5.01 1.16
N ARG A 178 2.03 4.81 2.31
CA ARG A 178 0.98 3.80 2.46
C ARG A 178 -0.20 4.06 1.55
N ASP A 179 -0.74 5.28 1.54
CA ASP A 179 -1.94 5.58 0.76
C ASP A 179 -1.66 5.66 -0.76
N LEU A 180 -0.46 6.07 -1.20
CA LEU A 180 -0.04 6.02 -2.61
C LEU A 180 0.13 4.60 -3.13
N THR A 181 0.44 3.62 -2.27
CA THR A 181 0.59 2.21 -2.69
C THR A 181 -0.65 1.69 -3.42
N TYR A 182 -1.85 2.14 -3.02
CA TYR A 182 -3.11 1.76 -3.64
C TYR A 182 -3.33 2.31 -5.05
N PHE A 183 -2.53 3.29 -5.49
CA PHE A 183 -2.66 3.89 -6.83
C PHE A 183 -1.87 3.14 -7.91
N ARG A 184 -1.07 2.13 -7.54
CA ARG A 184 -0.49 1.18 -8.49
C ARG A 184 -1.60 0.45 -9.26
N PRO A 185 -1.43 0.20 -10.58
CA PRO A 185 -2.47 -0.43 -11.41
C PRO A 185 -3.06 -1.72 -10.81
N GLU A 186 -2.21 -2.59 -10.27
CA GLU A 186 -2.58 -3.88 -9.70
C GLU A 186 -3.27 -3.81 -8.31
N HIS A 187 -3.20 -2.65 -7.64
CA HIS A 187 -3.85 -2.41 -6.33
C HIS A 187 -5.10 -1.57 -6.43
N ARG A 188 -5.20 -0.75 -7.49
CA ARG A 188 -6.23 0.27 -7.67
C ARG A 188 -7.64 -0.29 -7.55
N MET A 189 -7.84 -1.56 -7.92
CA MET A 189 -9.08 -2.28 -7.70
C MET A 189 -9.66 -2.11 -6.29
N LEU A 190 -8.81 -2.14 -5.27
CA LEU A 190 -9.25 -2.08 -3.86
C LEU A 190 -9.83 -0.73 -3.46
N ILE A 191 -9.56 0.34 -4.23
CA ILE A 191 -10.21 1.64 -4.02
C ILE A 191 -11.69 1.55 -4.43
N TYR A 192 -11.99 0.80 -5.49
CA TYR A 192 -13.32 0.73 -6.11
C TYR A 192 -14.16 -0.46 -5.61
N PHE A 193 -13.50 -1.53 -5.16
CA PHE A 193 -14.11 -2.72 -4.56
C PHE A 193 -13.50 -2.96 -3.17
N PRO A 194 -13.76 -2.06 -2.19
CA PRO A 194 -13.06 -2.04 -0.91
C PRO A 194 -13.46 -3.18 0.04
N SER A 195 -14.60 -3.84 -0.20
CA SER A 195 -15.08 -4.91 0.67
C SER A 195 -14.79 -6.31 0.10
N MET A 196 -14.49 -7.26 0.99
CA MET A 196 -14.25 -8.66 0.60
C MET A 196 -15.42 -9.28 -0.19
N PRO A 197 -16.70 -9.06 0.17
CA PRO A 197 -17.82 -9.59 -0.62
C PRO A 197 -17.85 -9.05 -2.05
N GLU A 198 -17.59 -7.76 -2.25
CA GLU A 198 -17.57 -7.15 -3.59
C GLU A 198 -16.42 -7.66 -4.44
N LEU A 199 -15.21 -7.73 -3.87
CA LEU A 199 -14.04 -8.27 -4.57
C LEU A 199 -14.23 -9.75 -4.92
N THR A 200 -14.81 -10.53 -4.00
CA THR A 200 -15.10 -11.96 -4.23
C THR A 200 -16.11 -12.14 -5.35
N ALA A 201 -17.19 -11.35 -5.37
CA ALA A 201 -18.20 -11.38 -6.43
C ALA A 201 -17.58 -11.05 -7.79
N LEU A 202 -16.72 -10.02 -7.86
CA LEU A 202 -16.01 -9.63 -9.07
C LEU A 202 -15.13 -10.76 -9.61
N VAL A 203 -14.23 -11.27 -8.78
CA VAL A 203 -13.27 -12.29 -9.22
C VAL A 203 -13.98 -13.61 -9.56
N THR A 204 -14.99 -14.01 -8.79
CA THR A 204 -15.78 -15.21 -9.08
C THR A 204 -16.53 -15.09 -10.41
N THR A 205 -17.06 -13.90 -10.73
CA THR A 205 -17.71 -13.63 -12.02
C THR A 205 -16.72 -13.78 -13.17
N ALA A 206 -15.54 -13.16 -13.05
CA ALA A 206 -14.49 -13.27 -14.07
C ALA A 206 -14.02 -14.72 -14.30
N ILE A 207 -13.80 -15.48 -13.22
CA ILE A 207 -13.40 -16.90 -13.31
C ILE A 207 -14.46 -17.73 -14.04
N ARG A 208 -15.74 -17.55 -13.68
CA ARG A 208 -16.84 -18.28 -14.32
C ARG A 208 -16.92 -18.01 -15.82
N MET A 209 -16.74 -16.75 -16.22
CA MET A 209 -16.75 -16.37 -17.63
C MET A 209 -15.53 -16.91 -18.40
N ALA A 210 -14.38 -17.06 -17.74
CA ALA A 210 -13.16 -17.56 -18.38
C ALA A 210 -13.17 -19.09 -18.60
N LEU A 211 -13.84 -19.85 -17.72
CA LEU A 211 -13.88 -21.31 -17.75
C LEU A 211 -15.08 -21.86 -18.57
N PRO A 212 -14.85 -22.74 -19.56
CA PRO A 212 -15.92 -23.36 -20.34
C PRO A 212 -16.80 -24.26 -19.46
N GLY A 213 -18.13 -24.17 -19.61
CA GLY A 213 -19.10 -25.02 -18.91
C GLY A 213 -19.64 -24.49 -17.57
N SER A 214 -19.20 -23.33 -17.09
CA SER A 214 -19.75 -22.70 -15.87
C SER A 214 -20.82 -21.61 -16.15
N ALA A 215 -21.12 -21.38 -17.43
CA ALA A 215 -22.13 -20.45 -17.90
C ALA A 215 -23.54 -20.96 -17.53
N GLY A 216 -24.06 -20.56 -16.37
CA GLY A 216 -25.43 -20.92 -15.99
C GLY A 216 -25.96 -20.43 -14.64
N ALA A 217 -25.11 -19.91 -13.74
CA ALA A 217 -25.56 -19.57 -12.39
C ALA A 217 -25.07 -18.19 -11.90
N ALA A 218 -24.97 -17.20 -12.79
CA ALA A 218 -24.77 -15.81 -12.35
C ALA A 218 -26.06 -15.30 -11.71
N SER A 219 -25.98 -14.75 -10.49
CA SER A 219 -27.14 -14.12 -9.88
C SER A 219 -27.55 -12.88 -10.70
N LEU A 220 -28.80 -12.44 -10.63
CA LEU A 220 -29.23 -11.21 -11.32
C LEU A 220 -28.36 -9.99 -10.97
N ARG A 221 -27.79 -9.98 -9.75
CA ARG A 221 -26.88 -8.94 -9.25
C ARG A 221 -25.54 -8.91 -9.99
N ASP A 222 -25.08 -10.06 -10.48
CA ASP A 222 -23.78 -10.22 -11.15
C ASP A 222 -23.90 -10.03 -12.67
N ARG A 223 -25.12 -10.00 -13.22
CA ARG A 223 -25.35 -9.94 -14.68
C ARG A 223 -24.80 -8.67 -15.31
N ALA A 224 -25.05 -7.50 -14.72
CA ALA A 224 -24.56 -6.23 -15.26
C ALA A 224 -23.01 -6.15 -15.24
N LEU A 225 -22.39 -6.73 -14.21
CA LEU A 225 -20.94 -6.83 -14.12
C LEU A 225 -20.38 -7.80 -15.16
N ALA A 226 -21.02 -8.97 -15.33
CA ALA A 226 -20.64 -9.94 -16.36
C ALA A 226 -20.71 -9.32 -17.77
N GLU A 227 -21.80 -8.63 -18.10
CA GLU A 227 -21.97 -7.94 -19.38
C GLU A 227 -20.90 -6.84 -19.59
N ALA A 228 -20.51 -6.13 -18.52
CA ALA A 228 -19.45 -5.14 -18.60
C ALA A 228 -18.07 -5.79 -18.87
N LEU A 229 -17.76 -6.90 -18.17
CA LEU A 229 -16.53 -7.65 -18.39
C LEU A 229 -16.47 -8.25 -19.80
N GLU A 230 -17.58 -8.82 -20.28
CA GLU A 230 -17.68 -9.41 -21.63
C GLU A 230 -17.40 -8.37 -22.72
N LYS A 231 -17.97 -7.17 -22.58
CA LYS A 231 -17.77 -6.08 -23.54
C LYS A 231 -16.38 -5.44 -23.45
N GLY A 232 -15.78 -5.42 -22.26
CA GLY A 232 -14.53 -4.71 -22.01
C GLY A 232 -13.26 -5.56 -22.15
N LEU A 233 -13.37 -6.88 -22.21
CA LEU A 233 -12.23 -7.79 -22.40
C LEU A 233 -12.26 -8.42 -23.79
N ASP A 234 -11.14 -8.35 -24.50
CA ASP A 234 -10.94 -9.04 -25.77
C ASP A 234 -10.56 -10.52 -25.54
N ALA A 235 -10.40 -11.26 -26.65
CA ALA A 235 -10.01 -12.67 -26.58
C ALA A 235 -8.66 -12.87 -25.85
N THR A 236 -7.71 -11.95 -26.03
CA THR A 236 -6.42 -11.97 -25.36
C THR A 236 -6.55 -11.81 -23.85
N GLY A 237 -7.37 -10.87 -23.40
CA GLY A 237 -7.68 -10.64 -21.99
C GLY A 237 -8.29 -11.89 -21.35
N TRP A 238 -9.29 -12.49 -22.00
CA TRP A 238 -9.91 -13.73 -21.50
C TRP A 238 -8.94 -14.91 -21.44
N GLU A 239 -8.02 -15.03 -22.41
CA GLU A 239 -6.98 -16.07 -22.37
C GLU A 239 -6.00 -15.85 -21.22
N ARG A 240 -5.62 -14.60 -20.91
CA ARG A 240 -4.78 -14.29 -19.74
C ARG A 240 -5.47 -14.66 -18.44
N VAL A 241 -6.77 -14.36 -18.29
CA VAL A 241 -7.55 -14.75 -17.11
C VAL A 241 -7.61 -16.27 -17.00
N ARG A 242 -7.92 -16.98 -18.09
CA ARG A 242 -7.97 -18.44 -18.14
C ARG A 242 -6.64 -19.07 -17.74
N THR A 243 -5.53 -18.59 -18.30
CA THR A 243 -4.19 -19.06 -17.97
C THR A 243 -3.87 -18.88 -16.48
N ALA A 244 -4.22 -17.73 -15.89
CA ALA A 244 -3.98 -17.48 -14.47
C ALA A 244 -4.82 -18.41 -13.58
N VAL A 245 -6.09 -18.65 -13.93
CA VAL A 245 -6.97 -19.58 -13.20
C VAL A 245 -6.45 -21.02 -13.30
N GLN A 246 -6.08 -21.48 -14.49
CA GLN A 246 -5.55 -22.83 -14.72
C GLN A 246 -4.25 -23.09 -13.94
N ARG A 247 -3.41 -22.07 -13.75
CA ARG A 247 -2.20 -22.18 -12.90
C ARG A 247 -2.56 -22.44 -11.44
N VAL A 248 -3.59 -21.77 -10.92
CA VAL A 248 -4.07 -22.00 -9.55
C VAL A 248 -4.62 -23.42 -9.42
N GLU A 249 -5.47 -23.86 -10.34
CA GLU A 249 -6.02 -25.23 -10.35
C GLU A 249 -4.93 -26.30 -10.45
N SER A 250 -3.95 -26.12 -11.34
CA SER A 250 -2.85 -27.07 -11.55
C SER A 250 -1.93 -27.19 -10.33
N SER A 251 -1.86 -26.14 -9.50
CA SER A 251 -1.09 -26.16 -8.26
C SER A 251 -1.80 -26.86 -7.10
N GLY A 252 -3.07 -27.27 -7.28
CA GLY A 252 -3.92 -27.80 -6.21
C GLY A 252 -4.31 -26.76 -5.14
N SER A 253 -4.05 -25.47 -5.40
CA SER A 253 -4.36 -24.37 -4.49
C SER A 253 -5.70 -23.74 -4.83
N THR A 254 -6.27 -23.00 -3.88
CA THR A 254 -7.45 -22.16 -4.10
C THR A 254 -7.04 -20.69 -4.15
N ILE A 255 -7.79 -19.87 -4.90
CA ILE A 255 -7.61 -18.42 -4.94
C ILE A 255 -7.88 -17.82 -3.55
N ASP A 256 -6.84 -17.33 -2.87
CA ASP A 256 -6.97 -16.65 -1.58
C ASP A 256 -6.99 -15.12 -1.74
N LEU A 257 -8.17 -14.58 -2.04
CA LEU A 257 -8.37 -13.14 -2.13
C LEU A 257 -8.12 -12.41 -0.82
N ARG A 258 -8.38 -13.06 0.32
CA ARG A 258 -8.15 -12.45 1.63
C ARG A 258 -6.66 -12.30 1.85
N GLY A 259 -5.89 -13.36 1.65
CA GLY A 259 -4.42 -13.36 1.70
C GLY A 259 -3.82 -12.32 0.75
N TYR A 260 -4.33 -12.23 -0.48
CA TYR A 260 -3.89 -11.21 -1.42
C TYR A 260 -4.12 -9.79 -0.91
N VAL A 261 -5.33 -9.43 -0.49
CA VAL A 261 -5.62 -8.07 0.06
C VAL A 261 -4.76 -7.77 1.28
N ARG A 262 -4.55 -8.76 2.15
CA ARG A 262 -3.65 -8.64 3.31
C ARG A 262 -2.21 -8.37 2.91
N SER A 263 -1.71 -9.05 1.88
CA SER A 263 -0.36 -8.83 1.35
C SER A 263 -0.15 -7.41 0.85
N LEU A 264 -1.19 -6.80 0.26
CA LEU A 264 -1.15 -5.42 -0.22
C LEU A 264 -1.12 -4.40 0.92
N GLU A 265 -1.91 -4.61 1.97
CA GLU A 265 -1.87 -3.74 3.16
C GLU A 265 -0.53 -3.84 3.91
N ILE A 266 0.06 -5.04 3.95
CA ILE A 266 1.43 -5.25 4.46
C ILE A 266 2.42 -4.44 3.62
N ALA A 267 2.40 -4.59 2.30
CA ALA A 267 3.27 -3.83 1.40
C ALA A 267 3.09 -2.32 1.58
N ALA A 268 1.85 -1.82 1.67
CA ALA A 268 1.56 -0.41 1.91
C ALA A 268 2.17 0.09 3.24
N THR A 269 2.11 -0.72 4.30
CA THR A 269 2.73 -0.39 5.60
C THR A 269 4.26 -0.34 5.49
N ARG A 270 4.86 -1.30 4.78
CA ARG A 270 6.31 -1.35 4.52
C ARG A 270 6.79 -0.18 3.68
N VAL A 271 6.00 0.24 2.69
CA VAL A 271 6.24 1.47 1.90
C VAL A 271 6.20 2.70 2.80
N GLY A 272 5.21 2.79 3.70
CA GLY A 272 5.15 3.86 4.68
C GLY A 272 6.43 3.94 5.52
N LEU A 273 6.91 2.81 6.04
CA LEU A 273 8.17 2.74 6.78
C LEU A 273 9.40 3.10 5.91
N LEU A 274 9.41 2.70 4.64
CA LEU A 274 10.50 3.04 3.73
C LEU A 274 10.60 4.55 3.51
N LEU A 275 9.46 5.23 3.34
CA LEU A 275 9.44 6.68 3.15
C LEU A 275 9.65 7.47 4.44
N SER A 276 9.15 7.00 5.58
CA SER A 276 9.40 7.67 6.86
C SER A 276 10.82 7.46 7.36
N GLY A 277 11.41 6.29 7.08
CA GLY A 277 12.72 5.88 7.58
C GLY A 277 12.77 5.67 9.09
N ASP A 278 11.63 5.65 9.77
CA ASP A 278 11.56 5.65 11.23
C ASP A 278 10.46 4.72 11.74
N LEU A 279 10.88 3.63 12.38
CA LEU A 279 10.01 2.59 12.92
C LEU A 279 9.18 3.07 14.13
N PRO A 280 9.74 3.81 15.11
CA PRO A 280 8.95 4.48 16.14
C PRO A 280 7.81 5.36 15.58
N THR A 281 8.06 6.18 14.55
CA THR A 281 7.01 6.96 13.86
C THR A 281 5.95 6.05 13.24
N ALA A 282 6.34 5.00 12.53
CA ALA A 282 5.40 4.05 11.95
C ALA A 282 4.51 3.39 13.02
N GLY A 283 5.13 2.94 14.12
CA GLY A 283 4.43 2.33 15.25
C GLY A 283 3.45 3.30 15.93
N LYS A 284 3.84 4.56 16.14
CA LYS A 284 2.95 5.61 16.67
C LYS A 284 1.72 5.81 15.80
N LEU A 285 1.91 5.88 14.48
CA LEU A 285 0.80 6.08 13.54
C LEU A 285 -0.13 4.86 13.50
N LEU A 286 0.44 3.66 13.43
CA LEU A 286 -0.33 2.41 13.45
C LEU A 286 -1.11 2.22 14.75
N ALA A 287 -0.56 2.61 15.91
CA ALA A 287 -1.24 2.50 17.20
C ALA A 287 -2.57 3.29 17.25
N THR A 288 -2.69 4.34 16.43
CA THR A 288 -3.92 5.15 16.30
C THR A 288 -4.76 4.80 15.07
N ASP A 289 -4.30 3.87 14.24
CA ASP A 289 -4.99 3.48 13.01
C ASP A 289 -6.05 2.41 13.29
N VAL A 290 -7.31 2.86 13.34
CA VAL A 290 -8.48 1.99 13.57
C VAL A 290 -8.93 1.21 12.33
N ARG A 291 -8.28 1.39 11.17
CA ARG A 291 -8.68 0.68 9.94
C ARG A 291 -8.37 -0.81 10.07
N GLU A 292 -9.34 -1.63 9.67
CA GLU A 292 -9.21 -3.07 9.52
C GLU A 292 -9.32 -3.43 8.04
N VAL A 293 -8.28 -4.05 7.48
CA VAL A 293 -8.22 -4.39 6.05
C VAL A 293 -8.15 -5.90 5.90
N ALA A 294 -9.20 -6.52 5.37
CA ALA A 294 -9.33 -7.98 5.26
C ALA A 294 -9.05 -8.71 6.59
N GLY A 295 -9.41 -8.11 7.74
CA GLY A 295 -9.16 -8.64 9.07
C GLY A 295 -7.75 -8.39 9.64
N LEU A 296 -6.87 -7.68 8.92
CA LEU A 296 -5.61 -7.19 9.50
C LEU A 296 -5.87 -5.93 10.31
N ARG A 297 -5.44 -5.96 11.57
CA ARG A 297 -5.48 -4.81 12.48
C ARG A 297 -4.12 -4.13 12.57
N ALA A 298 -4.06 -3.00 13.27
CA ALA A 298 -2.80 -2.31 13.58
C ALA A 298 -1.73 -3.25 14.17
N ALA A 299 -2.13 -4.11 15.11
CA ALA A 299 -1.21 -5.06 15.74
C ALA A 299 -0.63 -6.09 14.77
N ASP A 300 -1.41 -6.55 13.78
CA ASP A 300 -0.93 -7.51 12.78
C ASP A 300 0.05 -6.85 11.81
N ARG A 301 -0.25 -5.61 11.39
CA ARG A 301 0.65 -4.79 10.58
C ARG A 301 1.96 -4.52 11.30
N MET A 302 1.92 -4.19 12.59
CA MET A 302 3.13 -4.00 13.39
C MET A 302 3.93 -5.30 13.57
N ARG A 303 3.24 -6.44 13.69
CA ARG A 303 3.87 -7.77 13.81
C ARG A 303 4.70 -8.13 12.57
N ASP A 304 4.24 -7.74 11.39
CA ASP A 304 4.99 -7.85 10.14
C ASP A 304 6.11 -6.79 10.05
N LEU A 305 5.80 -5.54 10.39
CA LEU A 305 6.70 -4.42 10.17
C LEU A 305 7.99 -4.49 11.01
N MET A 306 7.89 -4.98 12.25
CA MET A 306 9.03 -5.14 13.16
C MET A 306 10.19 -5.97 12.58
N PRO A 307 9.99 -7.25 12.20
CA PRO A 307 11.05 -8.04 11.59
C PRO A 307 11.47 -7.52 10.21
N TYR A 308 10.54 -6.94 9.44
CA TYR A 308 10.88 -6.33 8.16
C TYR A 308 11.86 -5.15 8.31
N ALA A 309 11.68 -4.30 9.32
CA ALA A 309 12.50 -3.12 9.57
C ALA A 309 13.99 -3.41 9.83
N VAL A 310 14.35 -4.64 10.19
CA VAL A 310 15.75 -5.09 10.40
C VAL A 310 16.19 -6.14 9.37
N SER A 311 15.39 -6.34 8.33
CA SER A 311 15.59 -7.36 7.30
C SER A 311 16.55 -6.90 6.20
N SER A 312 17.11 -7.86 5.47
CA SER A 312 17.92 -7.56 4.29
C SER A 312 17.15 -6.84 3.17
N PRO A 313 15.91 -7.24 2.81
CA PRO A 313 15.07 -6.50 1.86
C PRO A 313 14.95 -5.01 2.17
N TYR A 314 14.61 -4.66 3.43
CA TYR A 314 14.46 -3.26 3.83
C TYR A 314 15.77 -2.47 3.74
N ALA A 315 16.88 -3.05 4.21
CA ALA A 315 18.20 -2.42 4.10
C ALA A 315 18.63 -2.23 2.63
N SER A 316 18.35 -3.20 1.75
CA SER A 316 18.64 -3.09 0.32
C SER A 316 17.86 -1.95 -0.34
N LEU A 317 16.58 -1.79 0.00
CA LEU A 317 15.75 -0.69 -0.51
C LEU A 317 16.21 0.67 -0.01
N ARG A 318 16.63 0.78 1.26
CA ARG A 318 17.21 2.02 1.80
C ARG A 318 18.51 2.40 1.12
N ALA A 319 19.41 1.44 0.89
CA ALA A 319 20.64 1.63 0.14
C ALA A 319 20.36 2.06 -1.31
N LYS A 320 19.40 1.41 -1.99
CA LYS A 320 18.94 1.77 -3.33
C LYS A 320 18.47 3.22 -3.40
N LEU A 321 17.69 3.67 -2.43
CA LEU A 321 17.21 5.05 -2.34
C LEU A 321 18.29 6.04 -1.89
N GLY A 322 19.44 5.58 -1.39
CA GLY A 322 20.51 6.41 -0.86
C GLY A 322 20.13 7.11 0.45
N VAL A 323 19.33 6.44 1.30
CA VAL A 323 18.80 6.99 2.55
C VAL A 323 19.35 6.29 3.81
N GLU A 324 20.49 5.61 3.66
CA GLU A 324 21.18 4.92 4.75
C GLU A 324 21.67 5.91 5.82
N ALA A 325 21.62 5.51 7.09
CA ALA A 325 22.29 6.22 8.17
C ALA A 325 23.81 6.07 8.05
N MET A 326 24.53 7.19 8.13
CA MET A 326 25.98 7.30 7.88
C MET A 326 26.83 7.29 9.15
#